data_AF-A0A8D0GXF1-F1
#
_entry.id   AF-A0A8D0GXF1-F1
#
_cell.length_a   1.000
_cell.length_b   1.000
_cell.length_c   1.000
_cell.angle_alpha   90.00
_cell.angle_beta   90.00
_cell.angle_gamma   90.00
#
_symmetry.space_group_name_H-M   'P 1'
#
loop_
_entity.id
_entity.type
_entity.pdbx_description
1 polymer ?
#
loop_
_entity_poly.entity_id
_entity_poly.type
_entity_poly.pdbx_seq_one_letter_code
_entity_poly.pdbx_strand_id
1 'polypeptide(L)'
;MCTYSFSRFDVGPIVKQEKFAVPLGCTTKELEGMLSKLGADMLISVLANFPECLKNKREQPEEGVTFAPKISSAAHCIKWEEQTPEEILRLHRAIGTETGLQTLWMGRPIKLLDFVEAHNIPGFSDRLLTECRPLPGSISYHKASQTLVVCCKGGWVGVKAVVWKKKLTAADFYNGYMHSWFRQTSRMFCEECRFQTLRVAAAKEKRKGTTGVQCEINT
;
A
#
# COMPACT_ATOMS: atom_id res chain seq x y z
N MET A 1 -36.82 1.38 -17.29
CA MET A 1 -36.11 0.11 -17.53
C MET A 1 -34.62 0.36 -17.34
N CYS A 2 -34.01 -0.17 -16.28
CA CYS A 2 -32.55 -0.17 -16.12
C CYS A 2 -32.00 -1.42 -16.81
N THR A 3 -31.34 -1.26 -17.96
CA THR A 3 -30.54 -2.31 -18.57
C THR A 3 -29.21 -2.39 -17.82
N TYR A 4 -29.04 -3.41 -16.99
CA TYR A 4 -27.78 -3.71 -16.32
C TYR A 4 -26.82 -4.31 -17.36
N SER A 5 -25.88 -3.49 -17.86
CA SER A 5 -24.76 -3.95 -18.69
C SER A 5 -23.53 -4.14 -17.81
N PHE A 6 -22.91 -5.32 -17.86
CA PHE A 6 -21.71 -5.69 -17.11
C PHE A 6 -20.47 -4.81 -17.43
N SER A 7 -20.56 -3.88 -18.39
CA SER A 7 -19.47 -3.02 -18.84
C SER A 7 -19.48 -1.59 -18.29
N ARG A 8 -20.47 -1.18 -17.48
CA ARG A 8 -20.64 0.20 -17.02
C ARG A 8 -20.84 0.25 -15.51
N PHE A 9 -19.77 0.53 -14.75
CA PHE A 9 -19.77 0.64 -13.28
C PHE A 9 -19.42 2.07 -12.87
N ASP A 10 -20.16 2.64 -11.90
CA ASP A 10 -19.98 4.02 -11.41
C ASP A 10 -19.96 5.12 -12.50
N VAL A 11 -20.75 4.97 -13.57
CA VAL A 11 -20.83 5.94 -14.69
C VAL A 11 -22.08 6.84 -14.68
N GLY A 12 -22.83 6.84 -13.58
CA GLY A 12 -24.07 7.63 -13.48
C GLY A 12 -23.79 9.14 -13.38
N PRO A 13 -24.76 10.01 -13.72
CA PRO A 13 -24.62 11.45 -13.53
C PRO A 13 -24.38 11.81 -12.06
N ILE A 14 -23.55 12.82 -11.82
CA ILE A 14 -23.21 13.33 -10.50
C ILE A 14 -24.30 14.31 -10.06
N VAL A 15 -24.97 14.00 -8.94
CA VAL A 15 -26.02 14.86 -8.35
C VAL A 15 -25.43 15.92 -7.42
N LYS A 16 -24.46 15.54 -6.59
CA LYS A 16 -23.74 16.44 -5.68
C LYS A 16 -22.34 15.89 -5.45
N GLN A 17 -21.36 16.78 -5.29
CA GLN A 17 -19.97 16.42 -5.06
C GLN A 17 -19.31 17.46 -4.17
N GLU A 18 -18.50 17.00 -3.22
CA GLU A 18 -17.66 17.84 -2.37
C GLU A 18 -16.19 17.41 -2.51
N LYS A 19 -15.27 18.36 -2.39
CA LYS A 19 -13.84 18.07 -2.34
C LYS A 19 -13.41 17.94 -0.88
N PHE A 20 -12.64 16.89 -0.58
CA PHE A 20 -12.11 16.66 0.75
C PHE A 20 -10.58 16.53 0.67
N ALA A 21 -9.87 17.37 1.41
CA ALA A 21 -8.41 17.28 1.50
C ALA A 21 -8.05 16.11 2.41
N VAL A 22 -7.33 15.11 1.87
CA VAL A 22 -6.87 13.96 2.66
C VAL A 22 -5.82 14.44 3.67
N PRO A 23 -6.04 14.29 5.00
CA PRO A 23 -5.07 14.76 5.98
C PRO A 23 -3.73 14.04 5.86
N LEU A 24 -2.64 14.75 6.17
CA LEU A 24 -1.30 14.18 6.16
C LEU A 24 -1.21 13.05 7.19
N GLY A 25 -0.59 11.94 6.79
CA GLY A 25 -0.43 10.77 7.67
C GLY A 25 -1.71 9.97 7.93
N CYS A 26 -2.85 10.37 7.34
CA CYS A 26 -4.13 9.68 7.51
C CYS A 26 -4.09 8.24 6.98
N THR A 27 -4.65 7.32 7.75
CA THR A 27 -4.89 5.92 7.38
C THR A 27 -6.23 5.75 6.67
N THR A 28 -6.42 4.63 5.97
CA THR A 28 -7.71 4.32 5.33
C THR A 28 -8.87 4.32 6.31
N LYS A 29 -8.69 3.81 7.52
CA LYS A 29 -9.74 3.74 8.55
C LYS A 29 -10.17 5.12 9.05
N GLU A 30 -9.22 6.01 9.25
CA GLU A 30 -9.50 7.39 9.62
C GLU A 30 -10.20 8.14 8.47
N LEU A 31 -9.71 7.96 7.24
CA LEU A 31 -10.32 8.57 6.06
C LEU A 31 -11.74 8.05 5.81
N GLU A 32 -11.96 6.74 5.99
CA GLU A 32 -13.28 6.11 5.93
C GLU A 32 -14.25 6.76 6.92
N GLY A 33 -13.84 6.92 8.18
CA GLY A 33 -14.68 7.57 9.19
C GLY A 33 -15.06 9.00 8.83
N MET A 34 -14.10 9.79 8.32
CA MET A 34 -14.34 11.16 7.88
C MET A 34 -15.27 11.24 6.66
N LEU A 35 -15.02 10.43 5.64
CA LEU A 35 -15.81 10.42 4.40
C LEU A 35 -17.20 9.82 4.61
N SER A 36 -17.34 8.82 5.49
CA SER A 36 -18.62 8.22 5.84
C SER A 36 -19.56 9.27 6.44
N LYS A 37 -19.06 10.07 7.39
CA LYS A 37 -19.84 11.16 8.00
C LYS A 37 -20.23 12.22 6.97
N LEU A 38 -19.27 12.71 6.18
CA LEU A 38 -19.52 13.70 5.13
C LEU A 38 -20.54 13.17 4.10
N GLY A 39 -20.40 11.92 3.67
CA GLY A 39 -21.30 11.28 2.71
C GLY A 39 -22.72 11.16 3.24
N ALA A 40 -22.90 10.82 4.52
CA ALA A 40 -24.22 10.75 5.16
C ALA A 40 -24.90 12.13 5.18
N ASP A 41 -24.18 13.17 5.63
CA ASP A 41 -24.69 14.54 5.68
C ASP A 41 -25.06 15.05 4.27
N MET A 42 -24.21 14.76 3.28
CA MET A 42 -24.48 15.08 1.88
C MET A 42 -25.72 14.38 1.35
N LEU A 43 -25.88 13.09 1.63
CA LEU A 43 -27.03 12.31 1.18
C LEU A 43 -28.33 12.86 1.75
N ILE A 44 -28.36 13.16 3.05
CA ILE A 44 -29.53 13.77 3.71
C ILE A 44 -29.86 15.11 3.06
N SER A 45 -28.86 15.95 2.80
CA SER A 45 -29.08 17.26 2.16
C SER A 45 -29.67 17.16 0.74
N VAL A 46 -29.26 16.13 -0.02
CA VAL A 46 -29.78 15.86 -1.36
C VAL A 46 -31.21 15.37 -1.29
N LEU A 47 -31.52 14.43 -0.39
CA LEU A 47 -32.88 13.90 -0.24
C LEU A 47 -33.87 14.97 0.21
N ALA A 48 -33.46 15.88 1.09
CA ALA A 48 -34.29 17.00 1.52
C ALA A 48 -34.66 17.98 0.37
N ASN A 49 -33.83 18.08 -0.67
CA ASN A 49 -34.01 19.00 -1.80
C ASN A 49 -34.00 18.27 -3.16
N PHE A 50 -34.47 17.02 -3.16
CA PHE A 50 -34.19 16.07 -4.25
C PHE A 50 -34.61 16.54 -5.65
N PRO A 51 -35.83 17.12 -5.86
CA PRO A 51 -36.23 17.59 -7.18
C PRO A 51 -35.28 18.64 -7.77
N GLU A 52 -34.76 19.52 -6.92
CA GLU A 52 -33.85 20.58 -7.36
C GLU A 52 -32.44 20.05 -7.59
N CYS A 53 -31.96 19.15 -6.74
CA CYS A 53 -30.66 18.50 -6.95
C CYS A 53 -30.63 17.68 -8.25
N LEU A 54 -31.74 16.99 -8.60
CA LEU A 54 -31.82 16.23 -9.84
C LEU A 54 -31.82 17.10 -11.11
N LYS A 55 -32.44 18.28 -11.07
CA LYS A 55 -32.38 19.23 -12.19
C LYS A 55 -30.97 19.70 -12.48
N ASN A 56 -30.16 19.82 -11.42
CA ASN A 56 -28.77 20.32 -11.48
C ASN A 56 -27.72 19.19 -11.60
N LYS A 57 -28.13 17.94 -11.86
CA LYS A 57 -27.18 16.83 -12.07
C LYS A 57 -26.32 17.09 -13.31
N ARG A 58 -25.09 16.60 -13.28
CA ARG A 58 -24.12 16.72 -14.38
C ARG A 58 -23.60 15.36 -14.82
N GLU A 59 -23.34 15.20 -16.10
CA GLU A 59 -22.64 14.01 -16.59
C GLU A 59 -21.19 13.98 -16.08
N GLN A 60 -20.61 12.78 -15.98
CA GLN A 60 -19.21 12.64 -15.60
C GLN A 60 -18.29 13.12 -16.74
N PRO A 61 -17.14 13.75 -16.42
CA PRO A 61 -16.16 14.08 -17.44
C PRO A 61 -15.57 12.82 -18.06
N GLU A 62 -15.26 12.86 -19.36
CA GLU A 62 -14.56 11.77 -20.04
C GLU A 62 -13.05 11.75 -19.69
N GLU A 63 -12.50 12.92 -19.37
CA GLU A 63 -11.10 13.08 -18.98
C GLU A 63 -10.91 12.87 -17.46
N GLY A 64 -9.81 12.22 -17.08
CA GLY A 64 -9.44 12.01 -15.67
C GLY A 64 -10.15 10.83 -15.00
N VAL A 65 -10.90 10.02 -15.75
CA VAL A 65 -11.53 8.80 -15.26
C VAL A 65 -10.45 7.78 -14.86
N THR A 66 -10.50 7.31 -13.61
CA THR A 66 -9.59 6.30 -13.09
C THR A 66 -10.37 5.18 -12.41
N PHE A 67 -9.80 3.97 -12.41
CA PHE A 67 -10.40 2.81 -11.74
C PHE A 67 -9.68 2.52 -10.43
N ALA A 68 -10.45 2.22 -9.39
CA ALA A 68 -9.95 1.72 -8.11
C ALA A 68 -10.15 0.19 -8.03
N PRO A 69 -9.23 -0.62 -8.57
CA PRO A 69 -9.38 -2.07 -8.56
C PRO A 69 -9.35 -2.61 -7.13
N LYS A 70 -9.94 -3.79 -6.94
CA LYS A 70 -9.88 -4.50 -5.66
C LYS A 70 -8.42 -4.76 -5.26
N ILE A 71 -8.09 -4.48 -4.00
CA ILE A 71 -6.75 -4.70 -3.45
C ILE A 71 -6.43 -6.20 -3.49
N SER A 72 -5.32 -6.55 -4.14
CA SER A 72 -4.82 -7.92 -4.23
C SER A 72 -3.80 -8.23 -3.14
N SER A 73 -3.46 -9.50 -2.96
CA SER A 73 -2.34 -9.90 -2.08
C SER A 73 -1.01 -9.32 -2.59
N ALA A 74 -0.81 -9.28 -3.91
CA ALA A 74 0.37 -8.71 -4.53
C ALA A 74 0.54 -7.21 -4.21
N ALA A 75 -0.57 -6.47 -4.02
CA ALA A 75 -0.51 -5.05 -3.65
C ALA A 75 0.14 -4.82 -2.27
N HIS A 76 0.12 -5.81 -1.38
CA HIS A 76 0.78 -5.72 -0.07
C HIS A 76 2.29 -5.93 -0.15
N CYS A 77 2.83 -6.39 -1.28
CA CYS A 77 4.25 -6.70 -1.40
C CYS A 77 5.08 -5.43 -1.60
N ILE A 78 6.05 -5.23 -0.72
CA ILE A 78 7.01 -4.13 -0.84
C ILE A 78 7.99 -4.46 -1.96
N LYS A 79 8.22 -3.48 -2.83
CA LYS A 79 9.22 -3.50 -3.88
C LYS A 79 10.37 -2.57 -3.50
N TRP A 80 11.32 -3.12 -2.75
CA TRP A 80 12.42 -2.33 -2.15
C TRP A 80 13.24 -1.56 -3.18
N GLU A 81 13.44 -2.16 -4.35
CA GLU A 81 14.23 -1.58 -5.44
C GLU A 81 13.49 -0.48 -6.21
N GLU A 82 12.16 -0.46 -6.15
CA GLU A 82 11.31 0.42 -6.97
C GLU A 82 10.69 1.56 -6.16
N GLN A 83 10.43 1.35 -4.88
CA GLN A 83 9.63 2.26 -4.04
C GLN A 83 10.49 3.13 -3.12
N THR A 84 10.14 4.42 -3.04
CA THR A 84 10.72 5.37 -2.08
C THR A 84 10.15 5.17 -0.68
N PRO A 85 10.78 5.73 0.38
CA PRO A 85 10.23 5.68 1.72
C PRO A 85 8.79 6.20 1.79
N GLU A 86 8.50 7.32 1.11
CA GLU A 86 7.19 7.97 1.10
C GLU A 86 6.13 7.08 0.44
N GLU A 87 6.49 6.38 -0.63
CA GLU A 87 5.59 5.42 -1.31
C GLU A 87 5.28 4.22 -0.42
N ILE A 88 6.28 3.68 0.29
CA ILE A 88 6.10 2.56 1.24
C ILE A 88 5.22 3.01 2.42
N LEU A 89 5.48 4.18 2.99
CA LEU A 89 4.70 4.76 4.09
C LEU A 89 3.25 5.02 3.67
N ARG A 90 3.04 5.54 2.44
CA ARG A 90 1.70 5.73 1.87
C ARG A 90 0.98 4.39 1.67
N LEU A 91 1.67 3.37 1.15
CA LEU A 91 1.12 2.02 1.00
C LEU A 91 0.73 1.42 2.36
N HIS A 92 1.57 1.59 3.38
CA HIS A 92 1.28 1.16 4.74
C HIS A 92 0.02 1.82 5.29
N ARG A 93 -0.13 3.14 5.13
CA ARG A 93 -1.34 3.86 5.57
C ARG A 93 -2.59 3.47 4.78
N ALA A 94 -2.44 3.20 3.49
CA ALA A 94 -3.54 2.86 2.60
C ALA A 94 -4.06 1.42 2.82
N ILE A 95 -3.17 0.43 2.97
CA ILE A 95 -3.58 -0.99 3.04
C ILE A 95 -2.87 -1.82 4.11
N GLY A 96 -1.72 -1.36 4.60
CA GLY A 96 -0.83 -2.17 5.44
C GLY A 96 -0.97 -1.99 6.95
N THR A 97 -1.76 -1.03 7.42
CA THR A 97 -1.79 -0.65 8.85
C THR A 97 -2.26 -1.80 9.74
N GLU A 98 -3.31 -2.53 9.34
CA GLU A 98 -3.84 -3.67 10.12
C GLU A 98 -3.23 -5.02 9.67
N THR A 99 -2.98 -5.19 8.37
CA THR A 99 -2.60 -6.49 7.78
C THR A 99 -1.10 -6.70 7.64
N GLY A 100 -0.32 -5.61 7.69
CA GLY A 100 1.11 -5.56 7.40
C GLY A 100 1.46 -5.63 5.92
N LEU A 101 2.61 -5.05 5.58
CA LEU A 101 3.20 -5.16 4.24
C LEU A 101 4.10 -6.39 4.17
N GLN A 102 4.09 -7.06 3.02
CA GLN A 102 4.78 -8.34 2.82
C GLN A 102 6.13 -8.18 2.15
N THR A 103 7.09 -8.98 2.59
CA THR A 103 8.41 -9.11 1.98
C THR A 103 8.96 -10.52 2.26
N LEU A 104 10.18 -10.81 1.81
CA LEU A 104 10.87 -12.07 2.08
C LEU A 104 11.99 -11.84 3.09
N TRP A 105 12.06 -12.69 4.10
CA TRP A 105 13.18 -12.85 5.01
C TRP A 105 13.72 -14.27 4.87
N MET A 106 15.00 -14.43 4.53
CA MET A 106 15.62 -15.75 4.31
C MET A 106 14.82 -16.64 3.34
N GLY A 107 14.37 -16.05 2.21
CA GLY A 107 13.59 -16.74 1.19
C GLY A 107 12.15 -17.09 1.60
N ARG A 108 11.68 -16.63 2.76
CA ARG A 108 10.35 -16.95 3.28
C ARG A 108 9.51 -15.70 3.56
N PRO A 109 8.19 -15.72 3.33
CA PRO A 109 7.35 -14.55 3.54
C PRO A 109 7.31 -14.08 5.00
N ILE A 110 7.53 -12.79 5.21
CA ILE A 110 7.40 -12.08 6.48
C ILE A 110 6.51 -10.85 6.28
N LYS A 111 5.83 -10.41 7.34
CA LYS A 111 5.09 -9.13 7.33
C LYS A 111 5.78 -8.10 8.19
N LEU A 112 5.80 -6.87 7.72
CA LEU A 112 6.31 -5.70 8.42
C LEU A 112 5.13 -4.83 8.86
N LEU A 113 5.22 -4.30 10.06
CA LEU A 113 4.19 -3.52 10.74
C LEU A 113 4.81 -2.26 11.36
N ASP A 114 3.95 -1.31 11.72
CA ASP A 114 4.31 -0.17 12.55
C ASP A 114 5.47 0.64 11.93
N PHE A 115 5.28 1.03 10.66
CA PHE A 115 6.26 1.81 9.90
C PHE A 115 6.43 3.22 10.45
N VAL A 116 7.66 3.73 10.41
CA VAL A 116 8.01 5.10 10.81
C VAL A 116 8.91 5.77 9.78
N GLU A 117 8.76 7.08 9.65
CA GLU A 117 9.59 7.88 8.75
C GLU A 117 11.01 7.99 9.32
N ALA A 118 12.04 7.87 8.49
CA ALA A 118 13.42 7.80 8.98
C ALA A 118 13.85 9.06 9.75
N HIS A 119 13.39 10.24 9.35
CA HIS A 119 13.68 11.50 10.04
C HIS A 119 13.01 11.61 11.43
N ASN A 120 11.99 10.78 11.70
CA ASN A 120 11.32 10.70 13.00
C ASN A 120 12.00 9.70 13.95
N ILE A 121 13.09 9.06 13.53
CA ILE A 121 13.86 8.14 14.37
C ILE A 121 14.92 8.96 15.14
N PRO A 122 14.80 9.08 16.48
CA PRO A 122 15.71 9.92 17.25
C PRO A 122 17.16 9.41 17.16
N GLY A 123 18.09 10.30 16.84
CA GLY A 123 19.52 9.97 16.75
C GLY A 123 19.92 9.16 15.52
N PHE A 124 19.00 8.88 14.60
CA PHE A 124 19.31 8.24 13.34
C PHE A 124 19.88 9.25 12.34
N SER A 125 21.03 8.93 11.75
CA SER A 125 21.64 9.68 10.65
C SER A 125 21.90 8.72 9.50
N ASP A 126 21.34 9.04 8.33
CA ASP A 126 21.49 8.23 7.12
C ASP A 126 22.93 8.27 6.57
N ARG A 127 23.71 9.31 6.87
CA ARG A 127 25.05 9.54 6.31
C ARG A 127 25.97 8.33 6.43
N LEU A 128 26.11 7.78 7.63
CA LEU A 128 27.00 6.63 7.90
C LEU A 128 26.55 5.36 7.18
N LEU A 129 25.25 5.21 6.92
CA LEU A 129 24.72 4.05 6.22
C LEU A 129 24.81 4.23 4.71
N THR A 130 24.61 5.45 4.20
CA THR A 130 24.69 5.80 2.78
C THR A 130 26.12 5.71 2.25
N GLU A 131 27.13 6.00 3.07
CA GLU A 131 28.55 5.81 2.73
C GLU A 131 28.89 4.36 2.31
N CYS A 132 28.16 3.39 2.87
CA CYS A 132 28.35 1.97 2.58
C CYS A 132 27.55 1.46 1.37
N ARG A 133 26.82 2.34 0.64
CA ARG A 133 25.98 2.00 -0.53
C ARG A 133 25.18 0.70 -0.38
N PRO A 134 24.31 0.59 0.64
CA PRO A 134 23.57 -0.62 0.91
C PRO A 134 22.61 -0.93 -0.23
N LEU A 135 22.42 -2.23 -0.50
CA LEU A 135 21.43 -2.68 -1.46
C LEU A 135 20.02 -2.44 -0.91
N PRO A 136 19.03 -2.12 -1.75
CA PRO A 136 17.65 -2.07 -1.31
C PRO A 136 17.23 -3.36 -0.58
N GLY A 137 16.49 -3.19 0.51
CA GLY A 137 16.12 -4.24 1.45
C GLY A 137 17.14 -4.49 2.56
N SER A 138 18.36 -3.93 2.51
CA SER A 138 19.35 -4.06 3.59
C SER A 138 18.80 -3.53 4.91
N ILE A 139 19.03 -4.27 6.01
CA ILE A 139 18.46 -3.96 7.32
C ILE A 139 19.56 -3.63 8.32
N SER A 140 19.36 -2.57 9.10
CA SER A 140 20.15 -2.24 10.28
C SER A 140 19.25 -2.08 11.49
N TYR A 141 19.70 -2.54 12.67
CA TYR A 141 18.95 -2.33 13.91
C TYR A 141 19.49 -1.12 14.66
N HIS A 142 18.66 -0.10 14.78
CA HIS A 142 18.98 1.10 15.53
C HIS A 142 18.61 0.92 17.01
N LYS A 143 19.62 0.63 17.84
CA LYS A 143 19.43 0.27 19.26
C LYS A 143 18.73 1.35 20.08
N ALA A 144 19.06 2.63 19.86
CA ALA A 144 18.54 3.72 20.68
C ALA A 144 17.03 3.91 20.52
N SER A 145 16.50 3.72 19.31
CA SER A 145 15.06 3.83 19.03
C SER A 145 14.34 2.48 19.02
N GLN A 146 15.08 1.38 19.16
CA GLN A 146 14.58 0.00 19.01
C GLN A 146 13.84 -0.21 17.68
N THR A 147 14.40 0.30 16.57
CA THR A 147 13.77 0.27 15.25
C THR A 147 14.63 -0.49 14.25
N LEU A 148 14.00 -1.30 13.40
CA LEU A 148 14.66 -1.82 12.19
C LEU A 148 14.61 -0.74 11.12
N VAL A 149 15.78 -0.31 10.65
CA VAL A 149 15.91 0.65 9.56
C VAL A 149 16.23 -0.12 8.30
N VAL A 150 15.37 0.00 7.29
CA VAL A 150 15.45 -0.76 6.04
C VAL A 150 15.73 0.19 4.88
N CYS A 151 16.75 -0.12 4.09
CA CYS A 151 17.10 0.63 2.89
C CYS A 151 16.08 0.37 1.79
N CYS A 152 15.66 1.40 1.08
CA CYS A 152 14.82 1.30 -0.11
C CYS A 152 15.33 2.28 -1.18
N LYS A 153 14.61 2.41 -2.29
CA LYS A 153 15.00 3.31 -3.36
C LYS A 153 15.11 4.76 -2.85
N GLY A 154 16.32 5.30 -2.87
CA GLY A 154 16.58 6.70 -2.55
C GLY A 154 16.44 7.07 -1.06
N GLY A 155 16.37 6.11 -0.14
CA GLY A 155 16.27 6.43 1.28
C GLY A 155 16.08 5.22 2.21
N TRP A 156 15.53 5.53 3.39
CA TRP A 156 15.35 4.58 4.49
C TRP A 156 13.94 4.67 5.05
N VAL A 157 13.43 3.53 5.53
CA VAL A 157 12.17 3.48 6.29
C VAL A 157 12.37 2.68 7.58
N GLY A 158 11.74 3.12 8.67
CA GLY A 158 11.78 2.42 9.94
C GLY A 158 10.60 1.45 10.10
N VAL A 159 10.84 0.36 10.80
CA VAL A 159 9.86 -0.71 11.10
C VAL A 159 9.99 -1.08 12.57
N LYS A 160 8.89 -1.00 13.33
CA LYS A 160 8.89 -1.30 14.77
C LYS A 160 8.44 -2.71 15.12
N ALA A 161 7.72 -3.39 14.23
CA ALA A 161 7.27 -4.75 14.47
C ALA A 161 7.26 -5.58 13.19
N VAL A 162 7.40 -6.90 13.38
CA VAL A 162 7.32 -7.87 12.29
C VAL A 162 6.43 -9.04 12.71
N VAL A 163 5.82 -9.72 11.75
CA VAL A 163 5.12 -10.99 11.99
C VAL A 163 5.93 -12.10 11.36
N TRP A 164 6.60 -12.86 12.22
CA TRP A 164 7.39 -14.03 11.87
C TRP A 164 6.99 -15.19 12.77
N LYS A 165 6.07 -16.05 12.29
CA LYS A 165 5.29 -17.03 13.07
C LYS A 165 4.35 -16.41 14.11
N LYS A 166 4.83 -15.41 14.85
CA LYS A 166 4.10 -14.56 15.80
C LYS A 166 4.47 -13.09 15.58
N LYS A 167 3.70 -12.17 16.16
CA LYS A 167 4.10 -10.76 16.20
C LYS A 167 5.33 -10.62 17.13
N LEU A 168 6.35 -9.94 16.64
CA LEU A 168 7.60 -9.66 17.32
C LEU A 168 7.88 -8.16 17.25
N THR A 169 8.46 -7.60 18.31
CA THR A 169 9.04 -6.25 18.23
C THR A 169 10.31 -6.28 17.37
N ALA A 170 10.73 -5.12 16.88
CA ALA A 170 12.01 -4.96 16.21
C ALA A 170 13.19 -5.46 17.07
N ALA A 171 13.14 -5.22 18.39
CA ALA A 171 14.14 -5.69 19.34
C ALA A 171 14.16 -7.23 19.46
N ASP A 172 12.99 -7.86 19.61
CA ASP A 172 12.88 -9.32 19.70
C ASP A 172 13.35 -9.98 18.40
N PHE A 173 12.98 -9.40 17.25
CA PHE A 173 13.43 -9.89 15.96
C PHE A 173 14.94 -9.79 15.81
N TYR A 174 15.54 -8.65 16.20
CA TYR A 174 16.99 -8.48 16.19
C TYR A 174 17.69 -9.51 17.07
N ASN A 175 17.27 -9.63 18.34
CA ASN A 175 17.89 -10.54 19.30
C ASN A 175 17.77 -12.02 18.90
N GLY A 176 16.62 -12.41 18.35
CA GLY A 176 16.33 -13.80 18.00
C GLY A 176 16.84 -14.24 16.63
N TYR A 177 16.93 -13.33 15.66
CA TYR A 177 17.15 -13.70 14.26
C TYR A 177 18.28 -12.96 13.55
N MET A 178 18.74 -11.82 14.07
CA MET A 178 19.79 -11.01 13.41
C MET A 178 21.10 -10.96 14.20
N HIS A 179 21.07 -11.09 15.53
CA HIS A 179 22.21 -10.86 16.41
C HIS A 179 23.44 -11.74 16.11
N SER A 180 23.24 -12.97 15.63
CA SER A 180 24.34 -13.87 15.24
C SER A 180 25.16 -13.34 14.06
N TRP A 181 24.51 -12.72 13.07
CA TRP A 181 25.18 -12.20 11.88
C TRP A 181 26.04 -10.98 12.16
N PHE A 182 25.61 -10.10 13.06
CA PHE A 182 26.40 -8.93 13.47
C PHE A 182 27.59 -9.29 14.37
N ARG A 183 27.65 -10.51 14.94
CA ARG A 183 28.82 -10.99 15.70
C ARG A 183 29.86 -11.69 14.82
N GLN A 184 29.45 -12.30 13.70
CA GLN A 184 30.33 -13.07 12.84
C GLN A 184 30.95 -12.26 11.70
N THR A 185 30.35 -11.12 11.34
CA THR A 185 30.80 -10.32 10.19
C THR A 185 31.11 -8.91 10.66
N SER A 186 32.40 -8.54 10.70
CA SER A 186 32.89 -7.20 11.05
C SER A 186 32.52 -6.10 10.04
N ARG A 187 31.66 -6.40 9.05
CA ARG A 187 31.16 -5.44 8.07
C ARG A 187 29.77 -4.99 8.49
N MET A 188 29.59 -3.67 8.55
CA MET A 188 28.34 -2.99 8.91
C MET A 188 27.13 -3.39 8.04
N PHE A 189 27.35 -4.13 6.96
CA PHE A 189 26.33 -4.68 6.08
C PHE A 189 26.71 -6.10 5.68
N CYS A 190 25.94 -7.08 6.15
CA CYS A 190 25.96 -8.42 5.60
C CYS A 190 25.04 -8.41 4.37
N GLU A 191 25.56 -8.71 3.17
CA GLU A 191 24.74 -8.82 1.94
C GLU A 191 23.59 -9.84 2.10
N GLU A 192 23.74 -10.79 3.02
CA GLU A 192 22.74 -11.79 3.36
C GLU A 192 21.64 -11.24 4.29
N CYS A 193 21.91 -10.15 5.03
CA CYS A 193 20.96 -9.54 5.97
C CYS A 193 20.06 -8.49 5.32
N ARG A 194 19.23 -8.96 4.39
CA ARG A 194 18.28 -8.11 3.67
C ARG A 194 16.90 -8.73 3.53
N PHE A 195 15.89 -7.87 3.52
CA PHE A 195 14.59 -8.22 2.98
C PHE A 195 14.65 -8.25 1.45
N GLN A 196 13.87 -9.15 0.84
CA GLN A 196 13.77 -9.25 -0.61
C GLN A 196 12.33 -9.02 -1.06
N THR A 197 12.16 -8.43 -2.24
CA THR A 197 10.85 -8.20 -2.83
C THR A 197 10.14 -9.53 -3.08
N LEU A 198 8.97 -9.72 -2.47
CA LEU A 198 8.13 -10.90 -2.69
C LEU A 198 7.43 -10.77 -4.05
N ARG A 199 7.78 -11.62 -5.01
CA ARG A 199 7.11 -11.66 -6.32
C ARG A 199 5.98 -12.69 -6.28
N VAL A 200 4.74 -12.20 -6.17
CA VAL A 200 3.55 -13.04 -6.35
C VAL A 200 3.29 -13.18 -7.84
N ALA A 201 3.18 -14.41 -8.34
CA ALA A 201 2.77 -14.63 -9.73
C ALA A 201 1.39 -14.01 -9.95
N ALA A 202 1.25 -13.18 -10.98
CA ALA A 202 -0.05 -12.66 -11.38
C ALA A 202 -0.98 -13.84 -11.69
N ALA A 203 -2.14 -13.89 -11.03
CA ALA A 203 -3.17 -14.86 -11.39
C ALA A 203 -3.51 -14.66 -12.86
N LYS A 204 -3.37 -15.70 -13.69
CA LYS A 204 -3.81 -15.67 -15.09
C LYS A 204 -5.31 -15.41 -15.11
N GLU A 205 -5.73 -14.20 -15.48
CA GLU A 205 -7.12 -13.94 -15.86
C GLU A 205 -7.46 -14.81 -17.08
N LYS A 206 -8.28 -15.85 -16.87
CA LYS A 206 -8.85 -16.62 -17.97
C LYS A 206 -9.80 -15.70 -18.75
N ARG A 207 -9.33 -15.14 -19.86
CA ARG A 207 -10.21 -14.60 -20.90
C ARG A 207 -11.06 -15.75 -21.44
N LYS A 208 -12.34 -15.81 -21.04
CA LYS A 208 -13.34 -16.62 -21.77
C LYS A 208 -13.59 -15.92 -23.10
N GLY A 209 -12.93 -16.40 -24.16
CA GLY A 209 -13.31 -16.07 -25.52
C GLY A 209 -14.65 -16.75 -25.83
N THR A 210 -15.69 -15.95 -26.02
CA THR A 210 -16.93 -16.43 -26.62
C THR A 210 -16.77 -16.32 -28.14
N THR A 211 -16.40 -17.43 -28.77
CA THR A 211 -16.62 -17.65 -30.20
C THR A 211 -18.12 -17.85 -30.41
N GLY A 212 -18.77 -16.93 -31.11
CA GLY A 212 -20.17 -16.99 -31.49
C GLY A 212 -20.32 -16.69 -32.99
N VAL A 213 -20.27 -17.77 -33.77
CA VAL A 213 -20.90 -18.06 -35.07
C VAL A 213 -21.43 -16.87 -35.88
N GLN A 214 -20.81 -16.64 -37.03
CA GLN A 214 -21.35 -15.86 -38.14
C GLN A 214 -22.18 -16.82 -39.02
N CYS A 215 -23.51 -16.68 -39.02
CA CYS A 215 -24.37 -17.33 -40.02
C CYS A 215 -24.55 -16.35 -41.18
N GLU A 216 -23.97 -16.70 -42.33
CA GLU A 216 -24.27 -16.09 -43.62
C GLU A 216 -25.69 -16.47 -44.04
N ILE A 217 -26.49 -15.48 -44.45
CA ILE A 217 -27.69 -15.69 -45.25
C ILE A 217 -27.55 -14.78 -46.45
N ASN A 218 -27.22 -15.37 -47.60
CA ASN A 218 -27.37 -14.77 -48.92
C ASN A 218 -28.14 -15.75 -49.80
N THR A 219 -29.44 -15.48 -50.00
CA THR A 219 -30.13 -15.70 -51.28
C THR A 219 -31.32 -14.75 -51.34
#